data_AF-A0A5N6YBS3-F1
#
_entry.id   AF-A0A5N6YBS3-F1
#
_cell.length_a   1.000
_cell.length_b   1.000
_cell.length_c   1.000
_cell.angle_alpha   90.00
_cell.angle_beta   90.00
_cell.angle_gamma   90.00
#
_symmetry.space_group_name_H-M   'P 1'
#
loop_
_entity.id
_entity.type
_entity.pdbx_description
1 polymer ?
#
loop_
_entity_poly.entity_id
_entity_poly.type
_entity_poly.pdbx_seq_one_letter_code
_entity_poly.pdbx_strand_id
1 'polypeptide(L)'
;MSTPGDYDAVRRDIIAQLKKPGYDDGSAGPVFVRLAWHSAGTYDAESDTGGSNGAGMRYEAEGGDPANAGLQHGRAFLEPVKERHPWITYSDLWTLAGVVAIKELGGPEVEWKPGRTDLVDDSKVPPRGRLPDAAQGAEHLRFIFNRMGFNDQEIVALAGGHNMGRCHMDRSGFHGPWVNNPTRFSNQFYNLLLKLEWTPKTLENGIQQFVYVDPDAEEGDEQLMMLPTDVALITDPKFRVWVERYAQDKELFFDHFAKVFAKLIELGIKRDAKGAIINSDNVKGGYVSAPKKSNVPTGLSQRGGGCPMARL
;
A
#
# COMPACT_ATOMS: atom_id res chain seq x y z
N MET A 1 26.28 6.35 13.31
CA MET A 1 25.62 5.09 12.94
C MET A 1 24.78 4.64 14.11
N SER A 2 23.55 4.18 13.86
CA SER A 2 22.62 3.75 14.91
C SER A 2 22.90 2.32 15.41
N THR A 3 22.42 2.02 16.61
CA THR A 3 22.54 0.70 17.25
C THR A 3 21.63 -0.32 16.53
N PRO A 4 22.16 -1.48 16.09
CA PRO A 4 21.33 -2.55 15.54
C PRO A 4 20.22 -2.99 16.49
N GLY A 5 18.99 -3.11 15.97
CA GLY A 5 17.82 -3.47 16.75
C GLY A 5 17.14 -2.31 17.50
N ASP A 6 17.69 -1.10 17.45
CA ASP A 6 17.01 0.11 17.96
C ASP A 6 15.97 0.60 16.94
N TYR A 7 14.84 -0.12 16.88
CA TYR A 7 13.72 0.23 16.00
C TYR A 7 13.02 1.52 16.43
N ASP A 8 13.14 1.95 17.68
CA ASP A 8 12.55 3.22 18.13
C ASP A 8 13.29 4.42 17.53
N ALA A 9 14.62 4.33 17.40
CA ALA A 9 15.38 5.33 16.65
C ALA A 9 14.97 5.36 15.18
N VAL A 10 14.74 4.20 14.56
CA VAL A 10 14.24 4.13 13.17
C VAL A 10 12.86 4.79 13.06
N ARG A 11 11.92 4.50 13.98
CA ARG A 11 10.59 5.13 14.01
C ARG A 11 10.69 6.64 14.07
N ARG A 12 11.52 7.21 14.95
CA ARG A 12 11.74 8.67 15.03
C ARG A 12 12.23 9.25 13.70
N ASP A 13 13.16 8.56 13.04
CA ASP A 13 13.69 9.02 11.77
C ASP A 13 12.69 8.88 10.60
N ILE A 14 11.78 7.90 10.65
CA ILE A 14 10.63 7.81 9.74
C ILE A 14 9.63 8.95 9.97
N ILE A 15 9.30 9.26 11.23
CA ILE A 15 8.40 10.38 11.59
C ILE A 15 8.91 11.68 11.00
N ALA A 16 10.22 11.91 11.08
CA ALA A 16 10.88 13.07 10.48
C ALA A 16 10.76 13.14 8.94
N GLN A 17 10.40 12.04 8.26
CA GLN A 17 10.12 12.03 6.82
C GLN A 17 8.65 12.25 6.47
N LEU A 18 7.72 12.29 7.42
CA LEU A 18 6.29 12.40 7.12
C LEU A 18 5.92 13.74 6.48
N LYS A 19 6.47 14.86 6.96
CA LYS A 19 6.18 16.18 6.39
C LYS A 19 6.99 16.42 5.12
N LYS A 20 6.30 16.56 3.97
CA LYS A 20 6.89 16.84 2.65
C LYS A 20 6.08 17.92 1.92
N PRO A 21 6.30 19.22 2.19
CA PRO A 21 5.47 20.31 1.65
C PRO A 21 5.37 20.37 0.11
N GLY A 22 6.34 19.81 -0.61
CA GLY A 22 6.34 19.74 -2.07
C GLY A 22 5.84 18.41 -2.66
N TYR A 23 5.22 17.55 -1.85
CA TYR A 23 4.70 16.24 -2.31
C TYR A 23 3.25 16.08 -1.86
N ASP A 24 2.36 15.92 -2.84
CA ASP A 24 0.92 15.74 -2.67
C ASP A 24 0.37 16.74 -1.62
N ASP A 25 -0.38 16.25 -0.63
CA ASP A 25 -1.00 17.03 0.43
C ASP A 25 -0.02 17.49 1.54
N GLY A 26 1.24 17.70 1.18
CA GLY A 26 2.30 18.06 2.13
C GLY A 26 2.81 16.90 2.98
N SER A 27 2.47 15.65 2.65
CA SER A 27 2.73 14.47 3.49
C SER A 27 3.20 13.25 2.69
N ALA A 28 4.25 12.58 3.17
CA ALA A 28 4.68 11.27 2.70
C ALA A 28 3.94 10.09 3.37
N GLY A 29 3.12 10.36 4.38
CA GLY A 29 2.44 9.31 5.13
C GLY A 29 1.59 8.39 4.24
N PRO A 30 0.70 8.91 3.38
CA PRO A 30 -0.10 8.06 2.49
C PRO A 30 0.74 7.17 1.56
N VAL A 31 1.85 7.68 1.00
CA VAL A 31 2.72 6.88 0.14
C VAL A 31 3.51 5.82 0.92
N PHE A 32 3.83 6.05 2.20
CA PHE A 32 4.42 5.01 3.05
C PHE A 32 3.44 3.88 3.35
N VAL A 33 2.17 4.20 3.61
CA VAL A 33 1.13 3.17 3.78
C VAL A 33 0.96 2.37 2.49
N ARG A 34 0.87 3.05 1.34
CA ARG A 34 0.80 2.38 0.04
C ARG A 34 2.05 1.53 -0.23
N LEU A 35 3.25 2.01 0.09
CA LEU A 35 4.49 1.24 -0.08
C LEU A 35 4.49 -0.05 0.76
N ALA A 36 4.06 0.03 2.02
CA ALA A 36 3.93 -1.13 2.90
C ALA A 36 2.83 -2.10 2.42
N TRP A 37 1.73 -1.57 1.90
CA TRP A 37 0.67 -2.37 1.29
C TRP A 37 1.18 -3.13 0.06
N HIS A 38 1.77 -2.42 -0.89
CA HIS A 38 2.23 -2.98 -2.16
C HIS A 38 3.40 -3.95 -1.98
N SER A 39 4.27 -3.74 -0.98
CA SER A 39 5.31 -4.71 -0.67
C SER A 39 4.75 -6.04 -0.15
N ALA A 40 3.56 -6.04 0.44
CA ALA A 40 2.92 -7.23 0.97
C ALA A 40 1.88 -7.85 0.00
N GLY A 41 1.19 -7.02 -0.78
CA GLY A 41 0.04 -7.40 -1.61
C GLY A 41 0.35 -8.29 -2.82
N THR A 42 1.64 -8.54 -3.11
CA THR A 42 2.07 -9.47 -4.16
C THR A 42 2.10 -10.93 -3.70
N TYR A 43 1.79 -11.21 -2.43
CA TYR A 43 1.80 -12.56 -1.89
C TYR A 43 0.83 -13.49 -2.62
N ASP A 44 1.30 -14.71 -2.83
CA ASP A 44 0.53 -15.83 -3.34
C ASP A 44 0.80 -17.07 -2.49
N ALA A 45 -0.25 -17.60 -1.84
CA ALA A 45 -0.13 -18.73 -0.94
C ALA A 45 0.20 -20.05 -1.66
N GLU A 46 -0.16 -20.19 -2.94
CA GLU A 46 0.08 -21.41 -3.71
C GLU A 46 1.57 -21.56 -4.08
N SER A 47 2.17 -20.50 -4.61
CA SER A 47 3.61 -20.50 -4.95
C SER A 47 4.53 -20.12 -3.79
N ASP A 48 3.99 -19.61 -2.67
CA ASP A 48 4.73 -19.04 -1.53
C ASP A 48 5.76 -17.99 -1.97
N THR A 49 5.36 -17.12 -2.92
CA THR A 49 6.20 -16.03 -3.45
C THR A 49 5.51 -14.67 -3.32
N GLY A 50 6.29 -13.60 -3.41
CA GLY A 50 5.82 -12.24 -3.10
C GLY A 50 5.67 -12.03 -1.59
N GLY A 51 4.99 -10.96 -1.21
CA GLY A 51 4.86 -10.58 0.19
C GLY A 51 6.04 -9.74 0.69
N SER A 52 5.91 -9.28 1.94
CA SER A 52 6.76 -8.19 2.45
C SER A 52 8.20 -8.59 2.77
N ASN A 53 8.52 -9.89 2.73
CA ASN A 53 9.85 -10.42 3.01
C ASN A 53 10.67 -10.51 1.72
N GLY A 54 11.64 -9.61 1.54
CA GLY A 54 12.56 -9.64 0.40
C GLY A 54 12.84 -8.29 -0.24
N ALA A 55 11.98 -7.29 -0.01
CA ALA A 55 12.05 -5.98 -0.64
C ALA A 55 12.17 -6.09 -2.17
N GLY A 56 11.35 -6.94 -2.78
CA GLY A 56 11.42 -7.28 -4.21
C GLY A 56 11.18 -6.08 -5.14
N MET A 57 10.45 -5.04 -4.69
CA MET A 57 10.36 -3.75 -5.39
C MET A 57 11.71 -3.04 -5.59
N ARG A 58 12.83 -3.49 -5.01
CA ARG A 58 14.17 -3.00 -5.40
C ARG A 58 14.60 -3.48 -6.79
N TYR A 59 13.95 -4.50 -7.33
CA TYR A 59 14.26 -5.12 -8.62
C TYR A 59 13.26 -4.66 -9.69
N GLU A 60 13.70 -4.53 -10.94
CA GLU A 60 12.87 -4.02 -12.04
C GLU A 60 11.62 -4.87 -12.30
N ALA A 61 11.72 -6.18 -12.08
CA ALA A 61 10.61 -7.11 -12.29
C ALA A 61 9.36 -6.72 -11.48
N GLU A 62 9.51 -6.28 -10.22
CA GLU A 62 8.41 -5.84 -9.36
C GLU A 62 8.36 -4.32 -9.19
N GLY A 63 9.50 -3.65 -9.03
CA GLY A 63 9.59 -2.21 -8.83
C GLY A 63 9.22 -1.37 -10.06
N GLY A 64 9.29 -1.97 -11.26
CA GLY A 64 8.82 -1.37 -12.52
C GLY A 64 7.45 -1.89 -12.97
N ASP A 65 6.76 -2.68 -12.13
CA ASP A 65 5.34 -3.01 -12.35
C ASP A 65 4.53 -1.70 -12.37
N PRO A 66 3.69 -1.45 -13.39
CA PRO A 66 2.78 -0.29 -13.40
C PRO A 66 2.02 -0.09 -12.08
N ALA A 67 1.68 -1.18 -11.37
CA ALA A 67 0.94 -1.09 -10.10
C ALA A 67 1.73 -0.41 -9.01
N ASN A 68 3.04 -0.39 -9.16
CA ASN A 68 3.98 0.23 -8.23
C ASN A 68 4.42 1.62 -8.69
N ALA A 69 3.85 2.17 -9.77
CA ALA A 69 4.10 3.53 -10.21
C ALA A 69 3.84 4.54 -9.08
N GLY A 70 4.78 5.46 -8.87
CA GLY A 70 4.78 6.43 -7.77
C GLY A 70 5.48 5.95 -6.50
N LEU A 71 5.64 4.64 -6.28
CA LEU A 71 6.30 4.12 -5.06
C LEU A 71 7.81 4.38 -5.03
N GLN A 72 8.42 4.80 -6.14
CA GLN A 72 9.77 5.35 -6.14
C GLN A 72 9.92 6.56 -5.21
N HIS A 73 8.87 7.37 -5.02
CA HIS A 73 8.91 8.50 -4.09
C HIS A 73 8.99 8.01 -2.64
N GLY A 74 8.12 7.08 -2.25
CA GLY A 74 8.16 6.48 -0.91
C GLY A 74 9.51 5.82 -0.60
N ARG A 75 10.05 5.04 -1.56
CA ARG A 75 11.40 4.46 -1.44
C ARG A 75 12.48 5.53 -1.27
N ALA A 76 12.48 6.56 -2.14
CA ALA A 76 13.45 7.65 -2.09
C ALA A 76 13.39 8.44 -0.77
N PHE A 77 12.21 8.71 -0.24
CA PHE A 77 12.05 9.43 1.03
C PHE A 77 12.55 8.63 2.25
N LEU A 78 12.63 7.30 2.14
CA LEU A 78 13.16 6.43 3.19
C LEU A 78 14.68 6.18 3.07
N GLU A 79 15.34 6.57 1.97
CA GLU A 79 16.80 6.42 1.82
C GLU A 79 17.60 7.14 2.93
N PRO A 80 17.28 8.39 3.34
CA PRO A 80 17.98 9.04 4.46
C PRO A 80 17.81 8.30 5.80
N VAL A 81 16.74 7.53 5.97
CA VAL A 81 16.56 6.66 7.15
C VAL A 81 17.45 5.43 7.00
N LYS A 82 17.46 4.79 5.83
CA LYS A 82 18.32 3.65 5.52
C LYS A 82 19.81 3.97 5.72
N GLU A 83 20.25 5.14 5.28
CA GLU A 83 21.65 5.61 5.41
C GLU A 83 22.06 5.78 6.88
N ARG A 84 21.14 6.28 7.73
CA ARG A 84 21.37 6.42 9.19
C ARG A 84 21.28 5.11 9.94
N HIS A 85 20.49 4.17 9.43
CA HIS A 85 20.26 2.83 9.96
C HIS A 85 20.68 1.75 8.96
N PRO A 86 21.97 1.64 8.61
CA PRO A 86 22.41 0.71 7.56
C PRO A 86 22.14 -0.75 7.91
N TRP A 87 21.93 -1.07 9.20
CA TRP A 87 21.57 -2.40 9.66
C TRP A 87 20.14 -2.82 9.33
N ILE A 88 19.16 -1.90 9.22
CA ILE A 88 17.76 -2.30 8.98
C ILE A 88 17.58 -2.74 7.53
N THR A 89 16.89 -3.86 7.30
CA THR A 89 16.53 -4.29 5.94
C THR A 89 15.53 -3.31 5.30
N TYR A 90 15.51 -3.23 3.98
CA TYR A 90 14.48 -2.48 3.26
C TYR A 90 13.09 -3.05 3.54
N SER A 91 13.00 -4.38 3.67
CA SER A 91 11.76 -5.09 3.99
C SER A 91 11.16 -4.66 5.34
N ASP A 92 11.97 -4.59 6.39
CA ASP A 92 11.54 -4.07 7.68
C ASP A 92 11.27 -2.56 7.60
N LEU A 93 12.13 -1.78 6.92
CA LEU A 93 11.98 -0.32 6.82
C LEU A 93 10.66 0.09 6.15
N TRP A 94 10.29 -0.54 5.03
CA TRP A 94 9.06 -0.19 4.30
C TRP A 94 7.80 -0.56 5.08
N THR A 95 7.77 -1.74 5.70
CA THR A 95 6.62 -2.15 6.52
C THR A 95 6.52 -1.33 7.81
N LEU A 96 7.65 -1.02 8.44
CA LEU A 96 7.72 -0.13 9.60
C LEU A 96 7.23 1.28 9.26
N ALA A 97 7.59 1.80 8.08
CA ALA A 97 7.15 3.10 7.62
C ALA A 97 5.64 3.18 7.45
N GLY A 98 5.00 2.13 6.93
CA GLY A 98 3.54 2.06 6.82
C GLY A 98 2.85 2.12 8.18
N VAL A 99 3.26 1.30 9.15
CA VAL A 99 2.62 1.28 10.48
C VAL A 99 2.88 2.57 11.28
N VAL A 100 4.07 3.18 11.12
CA VAL A 100 4.36 4.50 11.69
C VAL A 100 3.45 5.55 11.07
N ALA A 101 3.32 5.58 9.74
CA ALA A 101 2.45 6.54 9.06
C ALA A 101 0.98 6.39 9.49
N ILE A 102 0.45 5.17 9.61
CA ILE A 102 -0.92 4.94 10.09
C ILE A 102 -1.11 5.59 11.47
N LYS A 103 -0.22 5.31 12.43
CA LYS A 103 -0.30 5.83 13.80
C LYS A 103 -0.20 7.36 13.84
N GLU A 104 0.79 7.93 13.16
CA GLU A 104 1.09 9.36 13.21
C GLU A 104 0.05 10.22 12.47
N LEU A 105 -0.65 9.65 11.49
CA LEU A 105 -1.79 10.31 10.84
C LEU A 105 -3.10 10.12 11.61
N GLY A 106 -3.06 9.61 12.86
CA GLY A 106 -4.22 9.50 13.75
C GLY A 106 -4.99 8.19 13.64
N GLY A 107 -4.41 7.18 12.99
CA GLY A 107 -4.98 5.84 12.84
C GLY A 107 -4.66 4.93 14.03
N PRO A 108 -5.09 3.66 13.95
CA PRO A 108 -4.85 2.70 15.03
C PRO A 108 -3.37 2.28 15.11
N GLU A 109 -2.98 1.78 16.29
CA GLU A 109 -1.70 1.11 16.45
C GLU A 109 -1.74 -0.29 15.81
N VAL A 110 -0.86 -0.51 14.84
CA VAL A 110 -0.74 -1.79 14.14
C VAL A 110 0.42 -2.60 14.74
N GLU A 111 0.14 -3.84 15.13
CA GLU A 111 1.20 -4.75 15.58
C GLU A 111 2.24 -4.95 14.47
N TRP A 112 3.51 -4.75 14.80
CA TRP A 112 4.62 -4.91 13.86
C TRP A 112 5.77 -5.65 14.51
N LYS A 113 6.31 -6.64 13.80
CA LYS A 113 7.44 -7.45 14.25
C LYS A 113 8.59 -7.37 13.24
N PRO A 114 9.83 -7.15 13.67
CA PRO A 114 10.98 -7.12 12.79
C PRO A 114 11.39 -8.51 12.31
N GLY A 115 12.44 -8.54 11.48
CA GLY A 115 13.19 -9.74 11.14
C GLY A 115 13.18 -10.09 9.67
N ARG A 116 12.46 -9.32 8.83
CA ARG A 116 12.40 -9.56 7.39
C ARG A 116 13.78 -9.38 6.77
N THR A 117 14.10 -10.19 5.77
CA THR A 117 15.36 -10.14 5.03
C THR A 117 15.17 -9.50 3.68
N ASP A 118 16.22 -8.92 3.13
CA ASP A 118 16.21 -8.46 1.74
C ASP A 118 16.73 -9.57 0.81
N LEU A 119 16.14 -9.69 -0.38
CA LEU A 119 16.66 -10.56 -1.43
C LEU A 119 18.07 -10.12 -1.84
N VAL A 120 18.90 -11.09 -2.20
CA VAL A 120 20.26 -10.84 -2.73
C VAL A 120 20.28 -10.78 -4.26
N ASP A 121 19.31 -11.42 -4.93
CA ASP A 121 19.09 -11.44 -6.37
C ASP A 121 17.58 -11.44 -6.71
N ASP A 122 17.22 -11.48 -7.99
CA ASP A 122 15.83 -11.44 -8.46
C ASP A 122 15.13 -12.80 -8.56
N SER A 123 15.78 -13.91 -8.17
CA SER A 123 15.26 -15.27 -8.38
C SER A 123 13.93 -15.56 -7.68
N LYS A 124 13.57 -14.75 -6.67
CA LYS A 124 12.34 -14.88 -5.87
C LYS A 124 11.40 -13.69 -6.01
N VAL A 125 11.67 -12.77 -6.93
CA VAL A 125 10.79 -11.62 -7.19
C VAL A 125 9.52 -12.14 -7.86
N PRO A 126 8.32 -11.79 -7.36
CA PRO A 126 7.07 -12.29 -7.93
C PRO A 126 6.85 -11.76 -9.36
N PRO A 127 6.06 -12.47 -10.19
CA PRO A 127 5.61 -11.94 -11.46
C PRO A 127 4.68 -10.73 -11.26
N ARG A 128 4.62 -9.87 -12.28
CA ARG A 128 3.72 -8.71 -12.33
C ARG A 128 2.25 -9.09 -12.34
N GLY A 129 1.39 -8.13 -11.97
CA GLY A 129 -0.06 -8.28 -12.07
C GLY A 129 -0.72 -9.08 -10.94
N ARG A 130 -0.06 -9.16 -9.78
CA ARG A 130 -0.61 -9.80 -8.57
C ARG A 130 -1.43 -8.88 -7.68
N LEU A 131 -1.37 -7.57 -7.93
CA LEU A 131 -2.11 -6.55 -7.20
C LEU A 131 -3.50 -6.34 -7.80
N PRO A 132 -4.48 -5.84 -7.02
CA PRO A 132 -5.84 -5.69 -7.50
C PRO A 132 -5.96 -4.57 -8.55
N ASP A 133 -6.52 -4.92 -9.70
CA ASP A 133 -7.05 -3.97 -10.68
C ASP A 133 -8.21 -3.12 -10.10
N ALA A 134 -7.98 -1.81 -9.97
CA ALA A 134 -8.92 -0.83 -9.43
C ALA A 134 -10.19 -0.59 -10.26
N ALA A 135 -10.18 -0.96 -11.55
CA ALA A 135 -11.31 -0.80 -12.47
C ALA A 135 -12.31 -1.97 -12.42
N GLN A 136 -12.02 -3.01 -11.65
CA GLN A 136 -12.85 -4.21 -11.55
C GLN A 136 -13.87 -4.14 -10.40
N GLY A 137 -14.70 -5.17 -10.28
CA GLY A 137 -15.73 -5.30 -9.25
C GLY A 137 -15.39 -6.28 -8.12
N ALA A 138 -16.41 -6.61 -7.32
CA ALA A 138 -16.27 -7.41 -6.10
C ALA A 138 -15.69 -8.81 -6.30
N GLU A 139 -16.05 -9.49 -7.39
CA GLU A 139 -15.51 -10.83 -7.69
C GLU A 139 -14.01 -10.82 -7.97
N HIS A 140 -13.50 -9.76 -8.59
CA HIS A 140 -12.06 -9.58 -8.78
C HIS A 140 -11.35 -9.32 -7.45
N LEU A 141 -11.93 -8.48 -6.58
CA LEU A 141 -11.41 -8.29 -5.23
C LEU A 141 -11.33 -9.63 -4.50
N ARG A 142 -12.41 -10.42 -4.46
CA ARG A 142 -12.41 -11.76 -3.86
C ARG A 142 -11.36 -12.69 -4.49
N PHE A 143 -11.23 -12.70 -5.82
CA PHE A 143 -10.23 -13.51 -6.51
C PHE A 143 -8.80 -13.20 -6.03
N ILE A 144 -8.43 -11.92 -5.98
CA ILE A 144 -7.10 -11.49 -5.54
C ILE A 144 -6.90 -11.75 -4.03
N PHE A 145 -7.86 -11.37 -3.21
CA PHE A 145 -7.71 -11.38 -1.75
C PHE A 145 -7.87 -12.76 -1.12
N ASN A 146 -8.72 -13.63 -1.67
CA ASN A 146 -8.86 -15.01 -1.16
C ASN A 146 -7.57 -15.80 -1.36
N ARG A 147 -6.80 -15.54 -2.44
CA ARG A 147 -5.46 -16.11 -2.67
C ARG A 147 -4.49 -15.78 -1.54
N MET A 148 -4.66 -14.63 -0.90
CA MET A 148 -3.88 -14.16 0.24
C MET A 148 -4.49 -14.59 1.59
N GLY A 149 -5.61 -15.33 1.58
CA GLY A 149 -6.30 -15.80 2.77
C GLY A 149 -7.14 -14.75 3.49
N PHE A 150 -7.57 -13.69 2.80
CA PHE A 150 -8.50 -12.70 3.35
C PHE A 150 -9.95 -13.04 3.02
N ASN A 151 -10.85 -12.77 3.97
CA ASN A 151 -12.30 -12.87 3.77
C ASN A 151 -12.93 -11.50 3.42
N ASP A 152 -14.24 -11.48 3.12
CA ASP A 152 -14.98 -10.27 2.74
C ASP A 152 -14.86 -9.11 3.77
N GLN A 153 -14.89 -9.39 5.07
CA GLN A 153 -14.74 -8.37 6.12
C GLN A 153 -13.34 -7.75 6.09
N GLU A 154 -12.32 -8.58 5.89
CA GLU A 154 -10.93 -8.16 5.85
C GLU A 154 -10.62 -7.35 4.59
N ILE A 155 -11.20 -7.72 3.44
CA ILE A 155 -11.12 -6.95 2.19
C ILE A 155 -11.67 -5.54 2.41
N VAL A 156 -12.89 -5.44 2.97
CA VAL A 156 -13.52 -4.14 3.23
C VAL A 156 -12.72 -3.34 4.24
N ALA A 157 -12.15 -3.98 5.28
CA ALA A 157 -11.29 -3.30 6.24
C ALA A 157 -10.07 -2.68 5.53
N LEU A 158 -9.35 -3.45 4.71
CA LEU A 158 -8.15 -2.96 4.01
C LEU A 158 -8.45 -1.83 3.03
N ALA A 159 -9.62 -1.86 2.36
CA ALA A 159 -10.06 -0.78 1.51
C ALA A 159 -10.21 0.57 2.26
N GLY A 160 -10.39 0.54 3.58
CA GLY A 160 -10.37 1.74 4.42
C GLY A 160 -9.04 2.51 4.38
N GLY A 161 -7.96 1.89 3.88
CA GLY A 161 -6.71 2.59 3.55
C GLY A 161 -6.89 3.72 2.53
N HIS A 162 -7.91 3.66 1.66
CA HIS A 162 -8.30 4.72 0.74
C HIS A 162 -8.87 5.97 1.43
N ASN A 163 -8.97 5.99 2.77
CA ASN A 163 -9.13 7.24 3.51
C ASN A 163 -7.87 8.14 3.42
N MET A 164 -6.73 7.63 2.95
CA MET A 164 -5.48 8.40 2.86
C MET A 164 -5.01 8.60 1.43
N GLY A 165 -4.43 9.78 1.18
CA GLY A 165 -3.81 10.13 -0.09
C GLY A 165 -4.81 10.35 -1.21
N ARG A 166 -4.33 10.15 -2.43
CA ARG A 166 -5.01 10.46 -3.68
C ARG A 166 -4.46 9.59 -4.81
N CYS A 167 -5.25 9.46 -5.88
CA CYS A 167 -4.79 8.90 -7.15
C CYS A 167 -4.17 9.98 -8.04
N HIS A 168 -3.27 9.56 -8.94
CA HIS A 168 -2.62 10.45 -9.92
C HIS A 168 -2.68 9.84 -11.30
N MET A 169 -3.03 10.68 -12.28
CA MET A 169 -3.28 10.23 -13.65
C MET A 169 -2.03 9.66 -14.33
N ASP A 170 -0.86 10.21 -14.01
CA ASP A 170 0.45 9.76 -14.50
C ASP A 170 0.98 8.48 -13.81
N ARG A 171 0.28 8.00 -12.77
CA ARG A 171 0.65 6.80 -12.01
C ARG A 171 -0.35 5.67 -12.27
N SER A 172 -1.57 5.84 -11.79
CA SER A 172 -2.65 4.84 -11.85
C SER A 172 -3.65 5.08 -12.97
N GLY A 173 -3.59 6.24 -13.64
CA GLY A 173 -4.60 6.66 -14.61
C GLY A 173 -5.86 7.28 -13.98
N PHE A 174 -6.19 6.92 -12.74
CA PHE A 174 -7.20 7.59 -11.92
C PHE A 174 -6.69 8.93 -11.35
N HIS A 175 -7.59 9.84 -10.97
CA HIS A 175 -7.20 11.15 -10.44
C HIS A 175 -8.09 11.64 -9.29
N GLY A 176 -7.46 12.19 -8.26
CA GLY A 176 -8.12 12.92 -7.17
C GLY A 176 -8.08 12.19 -5.82
N PRO A 177 -8.47 12.89 -4.73
CA PRO A 177 -8.56 12.34 -3.39
C PRO A 177 -9.90 11.63 -3.15
N TRP A 178 -9.89 10.61 -2.28
CA TRP A 178 -11.10 9.95 -1.82
C TRP A 178 -11.87 10.74 -0.76
N VAL A 179 -11.16 11.56 0.02
CA VAL A 179 -11.70 12.31 1.16
C VAL A 179 -11.11 13.72 1.22
N ASN A 180 -11.81 14.65 1.87
CA ASN A 180 -11.38 16.06 1.95
C ASN A 180 -10.07 16.26 2.75
N ASN A 181 -9.76 15.37 3.71
CA ASN A 181 -8.50 15.42 4.46
C ASN A 181 -7.69 14.13 4.28
N PRO A 182 -6.97 13.99 3.16
CA PRO A 182 -6.27 12.75 2.80
C PRO A 182 -5.01 12.48 3.65
N THR A 183 -4.68 13.35 4.61
CA THR A 183 -3.54 13.19 5.52
C THR A 183 -3.95 12.83 6.95
N ARG A 184 -5.21 12.47 7.18
CA ARG A 184 -5.72 12.04 8.48
C ARG A 184 -6.43 10.71 8.36
N PHE A 185 -5.98 9.70 9.10
CA PHE A 185 -6.65 8.40 9.17
C PHE A 185 -7.98 8.54 9.93
N SER A 186 -9.08 8.14 9.29
CA SER A 186 -10.44 8.23 9.81
C SER A 186 -11.36 7.22 9.11
N ASN A 187 -12.64 7.17 9.47
CA ASN A 187 -13.66 6.40 8.74
C ASN A 187 -14.45 7.27 7.73
N GLN A 188 -13.90 8.42 7.31
CA GLN A 188 -14.54 9.34 6.36
C GLN A 188 -14.77 8.67 5.01
N PHE A 189 -13.83 7.83 4.53
CA PHE A 189 -13.99 7.04 3.31
C PHE A 189 -15.35 6.32 3.25
N TYR A 190 -15.69 5.51 4.26
CA TYR A 190 -16.97 4.79 4.30
C TYR A 190 -18.18 5.73 4.45
N ASN A 191 -18.03 6.80 5.23
CA ASN A 191 -19.11 7.79 5.39
C ASN A 191 -19.46 8.46 4.06
N LEU A 192 -18.45 8.94 3.32
CA LEU A 192 -18.65 9.61 2.03
C LEU A 192 -19.13 8.62 0.97
N LEU A 193 -18.54 7.41 0.93
CA LEU A 193 -18.94 6.37 0.01
C LEU A 193 -20.45 6.04 0.10
N LEU A 194 -21.03 6.06 1.30
CA LEU A 194 -22.46 5.82 1.52
C LEU A 194 -23.37 7.04 1.33
N LYS A 195 -22.89 8.25 1.62
CA LYS A 195 -23.73 9.46 1.74
C LYS A 195 -23.74 10.33 0.50
N LEU A 196 -22.68 10.31 -0.30
CA LEU A 196 -22.55 11.13 -1.48
C LEU A 196 -23.12 10.43 -2.72
N GLU A 197 -23.62 11.21 -3.66
CA GLU A 197 -24.06 10.71 -4.97
C GLU A 197 -22.86 10.63 -5.92
N TRP A 198 -22.45 9.41 -6.23
CA TRP A 198 -21.29 9.13 -7.06
C TRP A 198 -21.68 9.01 -8.53
N THR A 199 -21.17 9.92 -9.37
CA THR A 199 -21.46 9.96 -10.80
C THR A 199 -20.30 9.37 -11.60
N PRO A 200 -20.54 8.43 -12.55
CA PRO A 200 -19.49 7.96 -13.44
C PRO A 200 -18.94 9.10 -14.30
N LYS A 201 -17.62 9.21 -14.37
CA LYS A 201 -16.89 10.18 -15.20
C LYS A 201 -15.78 9.48 -15.96
N THR A 202 -15.75 9.68 -17.27
CA THR A 202 -14.60 9.30 -18.10
C THR A 202 -13.58 10.44 -18.07
N LEU A 203 -12.36 10.13 -17.64
CA LEU A 203 -11.24 11.07 -17.64
C LEU A 203 -10.67 11.26 -19.05
N GLU A 204 -9.82 12.27 -19.23
CA GLU A 204 -9.19 12.60 -20.52
C GLU A 204 -8.37 11.45 -21.12
N ASN A 205 -7.83 10.57 -20.27
CA ASN A 205 -7.10 9.37 -20.68
C ASN A 205 -8.01 8.16 -21.00
N GLY A 206 -9.33 8.33 -20.98
CA GLY A 206 -10.33 7.30 -21.28
C GLY A 206 -10.68 6.36 -20.11
N ILE A 207 -10.04 6.51 -18.94
CA ILE A 207 -10.37 5.71 -17.76
C ILE A 207 -11.65 6.23 -17.12
N GLN A 208 -12.52 5.30 -16.72
CA GLN A 208 -13.73 5.61 -15.97
C GLN A 208 -13.47 5.53 -14.47
N GLN A 209 -13.89 6.57 -13.75
CA GLN A 209 -13.95 6.61 -12.30
C GLN A 209 -15.28 7.19 -11.85
N PHE A 210 -15.53 7.25 -10.54
CA PHE A 210 -16.69 7.93 -10.00
C PHE A 210 -16.25 9.23 -9.34
N VAL A 211 -17.07 10.28 -9.47
CA VAL A 211 -16.79 11.58 -8.85
C VAL A 211 -18.00 12.10 -8.08
N TYR A 212 -17.69 12.91 -7.08
CA TYR A 212 -18.64 13.79 -6.42
C TYR A 212 -18.16 15.22 -6.59
N VAL A 213 -19.08 16.09 -7.03
CA VAL A 213 -18.87 17.53 -7.12
C VAL A 213 -19.69 18.17 -6.02
N ASP A 214 -19.04 18.92 -5.13
CA ASP A 214 -19.74 19.68 -4.12
C ASP A 214 -20.63 20.74 -4.81
N PRO A 215 -21.95 20.82 -4.50
CA PRO A 215 -22.82 21.84 -5.06
C PRO A 215 -22.34 23.28 -4.81
N ASP A 216 -21.58 23.48 -3.73
CA ASP A 216 -21.02 24.77 -3.35
C ASP A 216 -19.56 24.95 -3.85
N ALA A 217 -19.02 24.02 -4.64
CA ALA A 217 -17.68 24.11 -5.19
C ALA A 217 -17.51 25.32 -6.12
N GLU A 218 -16.40 26.03 -5.97
CA GLU A 218 -15.97 27.05 -6.91
C GLU A 218 -15.27 26.43 -8.13
N GLU A 219 -15.15 27.22 -9.21
CA GLU A 219 -14.43 26.77 -10.41
C GLU A 219 -12.96 26.51 -10.06
N GLY A 220 -12.53 25.26 -10.26
CA GLY A 220 -11.17 24.81 -9.95
C GLY A 220 -11.03 24.04 -8.64
N ASP A 221 -12.09 23.94 -7.83
CA ASP A 221 -12.08 23.09 -6.65
C ASP A 221 -11.91 21.61 -7.02
N GLU A 222 -11.10 20.92 -6.23
CA GLU A 222 -10.78 19.52 -6.46
C GLU A 222 -11.98 18.62 -6.10
N GLN A 223 -12.41 17.80 -7.07
CA GLN A 223 -13.49 16.84 -6.89
C GLN A 223 -13.03 15.64 -6.08
N LEU A 224 -13.94 15.10 -5.26
CA LEU A 224 -13.72 13.79 -4.65
C LEU A 224 -13.94 12.68 -5.67
N MET A 225 -13.25 11.57 -5.47
CA MET A 225 -13.33 10.41 -6.36
C MET A 225 -13.51 9.10 -5.62
N MET A 226 -14.05 8.12 -6.34
CA MET A 226 -14.06 6.71 -5.96
C MET A 226 -13.64 5.87 -7.16
N LEU A 227 -12.89 4.79 -6.88
CA LEU A 227 -12.57 3.78 -7.88
C LEU A 227 -13.80 2.89 -8.14
N PRO A 228 -13.88 2.22 -9.31
CA PRO A 228 -14.88 1.17 -9.53
C PRO A 228 -14.86 0.09 -8.45
N THR A 229 -13.67 -0.29 -7.97
CA THR A 229 -13.50 -1.21 -6.83
C THR A 229 -14.04 -0.65 -5.51
N ASP A 230 -13.99 0.67 -5.27
CA ASP A 230 -14.57 1.30 -4.08
C ASP A 230 -16.10 1.25 -4.14
N VAL A 231 -16.68 1.59 -5.29
CA VAL A 231 -18.14 1.49 -5.52
C VAL A 231 -18.62 0.04 -5.46
N ALA A 232 -17.78 -0.93 -5.82
CA ALA A 232 -18.08 -2.35 -5.64
C ALA A 232 -18.36 -2.72 -4.17
N LEU A 233 -17.79 -1.99 -3.20
CA LEU A 233 -17.99 -2.26 -1.77
C LEU A 233 -19.42 -1.95 -1.30
N ILE A 234 -20.13 -1.03 -1.97
CA ILE A 234 -21.52 -0.66 -1.62
C ILE A 234 -22.57 -1.29 -2.53
N THR A 235 -22.16 -1.82 -3.69
CA THR A 235 -23.05 -2.53 -4.62
C THR A 235 -23.07 -4.04 -4.35
N ASP A 236 -21.99 -4.62 -3.82
CA ASP A 236 -21.99 -6.00 -3.33
C ASP A 236 -22.63 -6.08 -1.94
N PRO A 237 -23.67 -6.92 -1.73
CA PRO A 237 -24.40 -6.96 -0.47
C PRO A 237 -23.59 -7.52 0.71
N LYS A 238 -22.58 -8.37 0.48
CA LYS A 238 -21.74 -8.92 1.56
C LYS A 238 -20.69 -7.90 2.01
N PHE A 239 -20.12 -7.14 1.08
CA PHE A 239 -19.23 -6.04 1.41
C PHE A 239 -19.96 -4.89 2.09
N ARG A 240 -21.15 -4.53 1.59
CA ARG A 240 -21.92 -3.38 2.08
C ARG A 240 -22.19 -3.44 3.58
N VAL A 241 -22.49 -4.63 4.12
CA VAL A 241 -22.71 -4.82 5.57
C VAL A 241 -21.52 -4.33 6.40
N TRP A 242 -20.29 -4.53 5.93
CA TRP A 242 -19.08 -4.06 6.62
C TRP A 242 -18.82 -2.57 6.39
N VAL A 243 -19.10 -2.07 5.18
CA VAL A 243 -19.01 -0.62 4.89
C VAL A 243 -19.93 0.17 5.82
N GLU A 244 -21.18 -0.26 5.98
CA GLU A 244 -22.16 0.38 6.88
C GLU A 244 -21.71 0.33 8.34
N ARG A 245 -21.18 -0.80 8.80
CA ARG A 245 -20.64 -0.93 10.16
C ARG A 245 -19.47 0.00 10.41
N TYR A 246 -18.50 0.07 9.50
CA TYR A 246 -17.33 0.94 9.65
C TYR A 246 -17.65 2.43 9.51
N ALA A 247 -18.66 2.78 8.71
CA ALA A 247 -19.16 4.15 8.66
C ALA A 247 -19.78 4.59 10.00
N GLN A 248 -20.51 3.69 10.67
CA GLN A 248 -21.17 3.94 11.95
C GLN A 248 -20.23 3.86 13.15
N ASP A 249 -19.27 2.93 13.14
CA ASP A 249 -18.36 2.64 14.23
C ASP A 249 -16.90 2.72 13.78
N LYS A 250 -16.30 3.88 14.07
CA LYS A 250 -14.90 4.17 13.77
C LYS A 250 -13.95 3.29 14.59
N GLU A 251 -14.29 2.95 15.83
CA GLU A 251 -13.41 2.16 16.70
C GLU A 251 -13.39 0.69 16.24
N LEU A 252 -14.55 0.15 15.82
CA LEU A 252 -14.61 -1.17 15.19
C LEU A 252 -13.79 -1.23 13.90
N PHE A 253 -13.89 -0.20 13.06
CA PHE A 253 -13.04 -0.08 11.87
C PHE A 253 -11.55 -0.09 12.24
N PHE A 254 -11.16 0.72 13.23
CA PHE A 254 -9.77 0.85 13.66
C PHE A 254 -9.20 -0.46 14.19
N ASP A 255 -9.96 -1.16 15.04
CA ASP A 255 -9.57 -2.48 15.58
C ASP A 255 -9.39 -3.52 14.45
N HIS A 256 -10.35 -3.61 13.53
CA HIS A 256 -10.28 -4.53 12.41
C HIS A 256 -9.15 -4.17 11.44
N PHE A 257 -9.02 -2.89 11.06
CA PHE A 257 -7.96 -2.43 10.15
C PHE A 257 -6.57 -2.77 10.72
N ALA A 258 -6.34 -2.52 12.02
CA ALA A 258 -5.06 -2.82 12.65
C ALA A 258 -4.70 -4.31 12.57
N LYS A 259 -5.64 -5.19 12.91
CA LYS A 259 -5.43 -6.64 12.85
C LYS A 259 -5.18 -7.13 11.43
N VAL A 260 -5.95 -6.61 10.47
CA VAL A 260 -5.87 -7.07 9.08
C VAL A 260 -4.63 -6.50 8.37
N PHE A 261 -4.24 -5.26 8.65
CA PHE A 261 -2.99 -4.69 8.14
C PHE A 261 -1.77 -5.40 8.74
N ALA A 262 -1.81 -5.75 10.03
CA ALA A 262 -0.77 -6.58 10.66
C ALA A 262 -0.67 -7.97 10.00
N LYS A 263 -1.82 -8.61 9.72
CA LYS A 263 -1.88 -9.87 8.96
C LYS A 263 -1.28 -9.72 7.56
N LEU A 264 -1.64 -8.67 6.83
CA LEU A 264 -1.12 -8.40 5.48
C LEU A 264 0.41 -8.34 5.47
N ILE A 265 1.01 -7.51 6.31
CA ILE A 265 2.47 -7.35 6.31
C ILE A 265 3.20 -8.58 6.85
N GLU A 266 2.51 -9.55 7.44
CA GLU A 266 3.04 -10.86 7.88
C GLU A 266 2.77 -12.00 6.89
N LEU A 267 2.12 -11.75 5.75
CA LEU A 267 1.92 -12.77 4.72
C LEU A 267 3.26 -13.37 4.26
N GLY A 268 3.30 -14.69 4.18
CA GLY A 268 4.51 -15.45 3.86
C GLY A 268 5.56 -15.55 4.99
N ILE A 269 5.35 -14.90 6.14
CA ILE A 269 6.28 -14.97 7.27
C ILE A 269 5.90 -16.11 8.21
N LYS A 270 6.87 -16.97 8.53
CA LYS A 270 6.75 -18.05 9.53
C LYS A 270 7.58 -17.67 10.74
N ARG A 271 7.00 -17.71 11.94
CA ARG A 271 7.69 -17.36 13.19
C ARG A 271 7.71 -18.52 14.18
N ASP A 272 8.76 -18.60 15.00
CA ASP A 272 8.81 -19.48 16.16
C ASP A 272 8.06 -18.90 17.39
N ALA A 273 8.04 -19.65 18.49
CA ALA A 273 7.39 -19.23 19.73
C ALA A 273 8.00 -17.97 20.38
N LYS A 274 9.22 -17.58 19.98
CA LYS A 274 9.90 -16.37 20.44
C LYS A 274 9.69 -15.19 19.48
N GLY A 275 8.95 -15.39 18.39
CA GLY A 275 8.67 -14.39 17.38
C GLY A 275 9.77 -14.22 16.33
N ALA A 276 10.81 -15.07 16.34
CA ALA A 276 11.88 -15.03 15.33
C ALA A 276 11.39 -15.63 14.01
N ILE A 277 11.77 -15.01 12.88
CA ILE A 277 11.42 -15.53 11.54
C ILE A 277 12.22 -16.81 11.25
N ILE A 278 11.51 -17.87 10.84
CA ILE A 278 12.05 -19.21 10.55
C ILE A 278 11.86 -19.62 9.08
N ASN A 279 11.54 -18.67 8.19
CA ASN A 279 11.60 -18.89 6.74
C ASN A 279 13.01 -19.39 6.35
N SER A 280 13.08 -20.27 5.35
CA SER A 280 14.35 -20.92 4.97
C SER A 280 15.45 -19.93 4.61
N ASP A 281 15.08 -18.79 4.01
CA ASP A 281 16.03 -17.74 3.63
C ASP A 281 16.61 -17.04 4.85
N ASN A 282 15.80 -16.80 5.87
CA ASN A 282 16.24 -16.25 7.15
C ASN A 282 17.15 -17.25 7.90
N VAL A 283 16.80 -18.54 7.90
CA VAL A 283 17.59 -19.57 8.60
C VAL A 283 18.95 -19.80 7.92
N LYS A 284 19.00 -19.80 6.58
CA LYS A 284 20.22 -20.05 5.81
C LYS A 284 21.09 -18.81 5.62
N GLY A 285 20.47 -17.65 5.40
CA GLY A 285 21.16 -16.39 5.08
C GLY A 285 21.34 -15.44 6.26
N GLY A 286 20.54 -15.57 7.32
CA GLY A 286 20.51 -14.64 8.44
C GLY A 286 19.83 -13.30 8.10
N TYR A 287 19.86 -12.35 9.04
CA TYR A 287 19.34 -10.99 8.83
C TYR A 287 20.32 -10.16 7.99
N VAL A 288 20.06 -10.04 6.70
CA VAL A 288 20.93 -9.32 5.76
C VAL A 288 20.20 -8.10 5.20
N SER A 289 20.65 -6.93 5.62
CA SER A 289 20.27 -5.67 4.97
C SER A 289 21.01 -5.56 3.65
N ALA A 290 20.27 -5.43 2.55
CA ALA A 290 20.90 -5.18 1.27
C ALA A 290 21.40 -3.72 1.17
N PRO A 291 22.46 -3.47 0.37
CA PRO A 291 22.82 -2.10 0.02
C PRO A 291 21.75 -1.47 -0.88
N LYS A 292 21.79 -0.14 -0.97
CA LYS A 292 21.03 0.60 -1.97
C LYS A 292 21.41 0.12 -3.37
N LYS A 293 20.41 -0.15 -4.21
CA LYS A 293 20.66 -0.45 -5.63
C LYS A 293 20.98 0.83 -6.41
N SER A 294 21.70 0.68 -7.52
CA SER A 294 21.98 1.79 -8.43
C SER A 294 20.69 2.46 -8.87
N ASN A 295 20.70 3.79 -8.95
CA ASN A 295 19.60 4.55 -9.55
C ASN A 295 19.56 4.41 -11.08
N VAL A 296 20.58 3.78 -11.69
CA VAL A 296 20.62 3.48 -13.12
C VAL A 296 19.88 2.17 -13.39
N PRO A 297 18.84 2.15 -14.24
CA PRO A 297 18.15 0.92 -14.61
C PRO A 297 19.12 -0.09 -15.24
N THR A 298 19.15 -1.32 -14.73
CA THR A 298 19.99 -2.41 -15.26
C THR A 298 19.23 -3.38 -16.16
N GLY A 299 17.97 -3.09 -16.48
CA GLY A 299 17.14 -3.92 -17.36
C GLY A 299 17.55 -3.80 -18.83
N LEU A 300 17.42 -4.90 -19.59
CA LEU A 300 17.57 -4.88 -21.06
C LEU A 300 16.56 -3.90 -21.65
N SER A 301 17.02 -2.91 -22.44
CA SER A 301 16.08 -2.04 -23.17
C SER A 301 15.35 -2.87 -24.22
N GLN A 302 14.08 -3.21 -23.99
CA GLN A 302 13.25 -3.75 -25.07
C GLN A 302 12.89 -2.60 -26.02
N ARG A 303 13.60 -2.52 -27.14
CA ARG A 303 13.16 -1.74 -28.31
C ARG A 303 12.10 -2.56 -29.04
N GLY A 304 10.88 -2.03 -29.10
CA GLY A 304 9.87 -2.42 -30.09
C GLY A 304 8.80 -3.39 -29.61
N GLY A 305 7.57 -2.90 -29.52
CA GLY A 305 6.35 -3.66 -29.29
C GLY A 305 5.24 -2.69 -28.87
N GLY A 306 4.11 -2.69 -29.59
CA GLY A 306 3.09 -1.63 -29.52
C GLY A 306 2.50 -1.38 -28.13
N CYS A 307 1.87 -0.21 -28.00
CA CYS A 307 1.17 0.26 -26.81
C CYS A 307 0.39 -0.89 -26.14
N PRO A 308 0.85 -1.39 -24.97
CA PRO A 308 0.07 -2.30 -24.18
C PRO A 308 -0.98 -1.46 -23.45
N MET A 309 -2.26 -1.81 -23.68
CA MET A 309 -3.39 -1.39 -22.87
C MET A 309 -3.02 -1.46 -21.37
N ALA A 310 -3.35 -0.39 -20.65
CA ALA A 310 -3.14 -0.26 -19.22
C ALA A 310 -3.52 -1.55 -18.48
N ARG A 311 -2.53 -2.17 -17.85
CA ARG A 311 -2.70 -3.22 -16.84
C ARG A 311 -2.00 -2.69 -15.60
N LEU A 312 -2.78 -2.70 -14.51
CA LEU A 312 -2.55 -1.89 -13.34
C LEU A 312 -1.23 -2.09 -12.69
#